data_AF-A0A937GEW1-F1
#
_entry.id   AF-A0A937GEW1-F1
#
_cell.length_a   1.000
_cell.length_b   1.000
_cell.length_c   1.000
_cell.angle_alpha   90.00
_cell.angle_beta   90.00
_cell.angle_gamma   90.00
#
_symmetry.space_group_name_H-M   'P 1'
#
loop_
_entity.id
_entity.type
_entity.pdbx_description
1 polymer ?
#
loop_
_entity_poly.entity_id
_entity_poly.type
_entity_poly.pdbx_seq_one_letter_code
_entity_poly.pdbx_strand_id
1 'polypeptide(L)'
;MMLKSDVKRLATIFTATVGLLVLAGCGGGDLIAEATAQADGACECENFECTTDFIGWFNEVSITRESDLEALGEAGYNAYLEQSLRAADCQDVLR
;
A
#
# COMPACT_ATOMS: atom_id res chain seq x y z
N MET A 1 33.18 23.54 25.49
CA MET A 1 33.70 22.35 24.78
C MET A 1 32.51 21.54 24.29
N MET A 2 32.39 21.36 22.98
CA MET A 2 31.37 20.55 22.30
C MET A 2 31.80 19.08 22.26
N LEU A 3 30.87 18.15 22.54
CA LEU A 3 30.87 16.74 22.08
C LEU A 3 29.37 16.37 21.94
N LYS A 4 28.74 16.33 20.75
CA LYS A 4 28.90 15.47 19.56
C LYS A 4 28.33 14.06 19.78
N SER A 5 27.11 13.86 19.26
CA SER A 5 26.43 12.57 18.93
C SER A 5 26.18 11.65 20.13
N ASP A 6 25.05 10.95 20.29
CA ASP A 6 24.40 10.08 19.31
C ASP A 6 22.88 10.01 19.56
N VAL A 7 22.11 10.57 18.62
CA VAL A 7 20.73 10.17 18.33
C VAL A 7 20.79 8.77 17.71
N LYS A 8 21.04 7.74 18.52
CA LYS A 8 21.00 6.34 18.08
C LYS A 8 20.47 5.48 19.22
N ARG A 9 19.20 5.11 19.12
CA ARG A 9 18.51 3.92 19.67
C ARG A 9 17.04 4.24 19.99
N LEU A 10 16.30 4.70 18.99
CA LEU A 10 14.86 4.45 18.92
C LEU A 10 14.69 3.33 17.89
N ALA A 11 15.02 2.11 18.32
CA ALA A 11 14.76 0.90 17.57
C ALA A 11 13.27 0.57 17.72
N THR A 12 12.50 1.04 16.74
CA THR A 12 11.48 0.30 15.99
C THR A 12 10.96 -0.96 16.69
N ILE A 13 9.83 -0.84 17.37
CA ILE A 13 8.90 -1.96 17.58
C ILE A 13 7.74 -1.71 16.62
N PHE A 14 7.94 -2.07 15.35
CA PHE A 14 6.83 -2.22 14.42
C PHE A 14 6.07 -3.46 14.86
N THR A 15 5.01 -3.22 15.62
CA THR A 15 4.12 -4.26 16.09
C THR A 15 3.23 -4.60 14.90
N ALA A 16 3.56 -5.67 14.18
CA ALA A 16 2.71 -6.23 13.14
C ALA A 16 1.43 -6.80 13.78
N THR A 17 0.49 -5.92 14.12
CA THR A 17 -0.89 -6.31 14.35
C THR A 17 -1.50 -6.60 12.98
N VAL A 18 -1.46 -7.87 12.59
CA VAL A 18 -2.32 -8.44 11.54
C VAL A 18 -3.77 -8.23 11.99
N GLY A 19 -4.32 -7.10 11.61
CA GLY A 19 -5.68 -6.67 11.89
C GLY A 19 -6.65 -7.40 10.97
N LEU A 20 -7.24 -8.47 11.52
CA LEU A 20 -8.40 -9.19 11.01
C LEU A 20 -9.59 -8.24 10.79
N LEU A 21 -10.17 -8.18 9.58
CA LEU A 21 -11.58 -7.79 9.31
C LEU A 21 -11.92 -7.97 7.81
N VAL A 22 -12.13 -9.21 7.37
CA VAL A 22 -12.83 -9.44 6.09
C VAL A 22 -14.33 -9.47 6.39
N LEU A 23 -14.95 -8.31 6.25
CA LEU A 23 -16.39 -8.15 6.14
C LEU A 23 -16.88 -8.90 4.90
N ALA A 24 -17.83 -9.81 5.11
CA ALA A 24 -18.58 -10.46 4.05
C ALA A 24 -19.30 -9.41 3.18
N GLY A 25 -18.99 -9.38 1.88
CA GLY A 25 -19.70 -8.58 0.87
C GLY A 25 -19.27 -8.99 -0.53
N CYS A 26 -20.22 -9.47 -1.34
CA CYS A 26 -20.01 -10.00 -2.69
C CYS A 26 -19.09 -9.15 -3.58
N GLY A 27 -18.12 -9.80 -4.22
CA GLY A 27 -17.45 -9.33 -5.45
C GLY A 27 -16.34 -8.28 -5.27
N GLY A 28 -16.54 -7.28 -4.43
CA GLY A 28 -15.61 -6.12 -4.32
C GLY A 28 -14.56 -6.20 -3.21
N GLY A 29 -14.78 -7.01 -2.17
CA GLY A 29 -13.85 -7.10 -1.04
C GLY A 29 -12.48 -7.69 -1.40
N ASP A 30 -12.42 -8.49 -2.46
CA ASP A 30 -11.18 -9.13 -2.93
C ASP A 30 -10.20 -8.08 -3.48
N LEU A 31 -10.69 -7.14 -4.31
CA LEU A 31 -9.85 -6.13 -4.95
C LEU A 31 -9.23 -5.14 -3.94
N ILE A 32 -9.94 -4.81 -2.86
CA ILE A 32 -9.41 -3.95 -1.79
C ILE A 32 -8.33 -4.69 -0.99
N ALA A 33 -8.52 -5.99 -0.75
CA ALA A 33 -7.51 -6.82 -0.08
C ALA A 33 -6.26 -7.00 -0.95
N GLU A 34 -6.44 -7.25 -2.26
CA GLU A 34 -5.35 -7.25 -3.24
C GLU A 34 -4.60 -5.91 -3.23
N ALA A 35 -5.32 -4.78 -3.32
CA ALA A 35 -4.72 -3.46 -3.30
C ALA A 35 -3.93 -3.18 -2.01
N THR A 36 -4.44 -3.65 -0.86
CA THR A 36 -3.72 -3.53 0.42
C THR A 36 -2.40 -4.31 0.38
N ALA A 37 -2.42 -5.55 -0.10
CA ALA A 37 -1.21 -6.38 -0.20
C ALA A 37 -0.18 -5.78 -1.16
N GLN A 38 -0.63 -5.17 -2.26
CA GLN A 38 0.25 -4.50 -3.22
C GLN A 38 0.89 -3.24 -2.63
N ALA A 39 0.12 -2.45 -1.88
CA ALA A 39 0.65 -1.30 -1.16
C ALA A 39 1.62 -1.71 -0.04
N ASP A 40 1.33 -2.78 0.70
CA ASP A 40 2.24 -3.35 1.68
C ASP A 40 3.57 -3.76 1.03
N GLY A 41 3.52 -4.50 -0.07
CA GLY A 41 4.70 -4.92 -0.81
C GLY A 41 5.54 -3.75 -1.35
N ALA A 42 4.91 -2.70 -1.88
CA ALA A 42 5.60 -1.48 -2.28
C ALA A 42 6.33 -0.81 -1.11
N CYS A 43 5.75 -0.82 0.09
CA CYS A 43 6.33 -0.21 1.28
C CYS A 43 7.40 -1.07 1.96
N GLU A 44 7.48 -2.37 1.64
CA GLU A 44 8.54 -3.26 2.11
C GLU A 44 9.81 -3.20 1.23
N CYS A 45 9.73 -2.58 0.05
CA CYS A 45 10.85 -2.45 -0.86
C CYS A 45 11.98 -1.56 -0.32
N GLU A 46 13.22 -2.00 -0.53
CA GLU A 46 14.43 -1.26 -0.13
C GLU A 46 14.95 -0.31 -1.22
N ASN A 47 14.43 -0.40 -2.44
CA ASN A 47 14.83 0.45 -3.58
C ASN A 47 13.68 0.70 -4.56
N PHE A 48 13.83 1.72 -5.41
CA PHE A 48 12.82 2.13 -6.36
C PHE A 48 12.43 1.02 -7.34
N GLU A 49 13.40 0.26 -7.85
CA GLU A 49 13.17 -0.82 -8.83
C GLU A 49 12.25 -1.92 -8.29
N CYS A 50 12.36 -2.26 -7.00
CA CYS A 50 11.46 -3.22 -6.35
C CYS A 50 10.00 -2.75 -6.36
N THR A 51 9.75 -1.45 -6.27
CA THR A 51 8.37 -0.91 -6.21
C THR A 51 7.64 -0.94 -7.55
N THR A 52 8.35 -1.09 -8.67
CA THR A 52 7.77 -0.88 -10.01
C THR A 52 6.68 -1.87 -10.34
N ASP A 53 6.80 -3.12 -9.88
CA ASP A 53 5.82 -4.16 -10.16
C ASP A 53 4.53 -3.94 -9.36
N PHE A 54 4.65 -3.50 -8.10
CA PHE A 54 3.51 -3.14 -7.25
C PHE A 54 2.75 -1.93 -7.80
N ILE A 55 3.47 -0.89 -8.23
CA ILE A 55 2.86 0.28 -8.89
C ILE A 55 2.29 -0.09 -10.27
N GLY A 56 2.97 -0.97 -10.98
CA GLY A 56 2.51 -1.53 -12.26
C GLY A 56 1.14 -2.19 -12.14
N TRP A 57 0.93 -2.96 -11.07
CA TRP A 57 -0.37 -3.59 -10.79
C TRP A 57 -1.50 -2.57 -10.64
N PHE A 58 -1.33 -1.49 -9.88
CA PHE A 58 -2.36 -0.44 -9.74
C PHE A 58 -2.70 0.21 -11.09
N ASN A 59 -1.70 0.43 -11.94
CA ASN A 59 -1.92 0.96 -13.29
C ASN A 59 -2.69 -0.03 -14.16
N GLU A 60 -2.34 -1.32 -14.11
CA GLU A 60 -3.01 -2.37 -14.86
C GLU A 60 -4.48 -2.51 -14.44
N VAL A 61 -4.76 -2.55 -13.13
CA VAL A 61 -6.13 -2.60 -12.60
C VAL A 61 -6.96 -1.41 -13.08
N SER A 62 -6.39 -0.20 -13.02
CA SER A 62 -7.06 1.04 -13.44
C SER A 62 -7.39 1.08 -14.94
N ILE A 63 -6.73 0.25 -15.76
CA ILE A 63 -6.95 0.17 -17.21
C ILE A 63 -7.82 -1.04 -17.58
N THR A 64 -7.63 -2.17 -16.92
CA THR A 64 -8.15 -3.47 -17.36
C THR A 64 -9.33 -3.98 -16.54
N ARG A 65 -9.52 -3.46 -15.32
CA ARG A 65 -10.54 -3.89 -14.36
C ARG A 65 -11.48 -2.76 -13.95
N GLU A 66 -11.79 -1.84 -14.88
CA GLU A 66 -12.69 -0.70 -14.64
C GLU A 66 -14.06 -1.13 -14.09
N SER A 67 -14.65 -2.21 -14.62
CA SER A 67 -15.93 -2.74 -14.13
C SER A 67 -15.86 -3.24 -12.68
N ASP A 68 -14.71 -3.79 -12.27
CA ASP A 68 -14.52 -4.26 -10.89
C ASP A 68 -14.41 -3.07 -9.95
N LEU A 69 -13.69 -2.01 -10.37
CA LEU A 69 -13.57 -0.75 -9.65
C LEU A 69 -14.91 -0.03 -9.51
N GLU A 70 -15.73 0.00 -10.57
CA GLU A 70 -17.09 0.53 -10.52
C GLU A 70 -17.99 -0.26 -9.57
N ALA A 71 -17.85 -1.59 -9.56
CA ALA A 71 -18.63 -2.48 -8.69
C ALA A 71 -18.32 -2.31 -7.19
N LEU A 72 -17.18 -1.70 -6.83
CA LEU A 72 -16.86 -1.34 -5.45
C LEU A 72 -17.80 -0.27 -4.87
N GLY A 73 -18.40 0.55 -5.73
CA GLY A 73 -19.05 1.80 -5.33
C GLY A 73 -18.07 2.82 -4.76
N GLU A 74 -18.58 3.99 -4.39
CA GLU A 74 -17.74 5.13 -3.98
C GLU A 74 -16.82 4.82 -2.79
N ALA A 75 -17.35 4.20 -1.73
CA ALA A 75 -16.57 3.89 -0.54
C ALA A 75 -15.45 2.87 -0.81
N GLY A 76 -15.73 1.83 -1.59
CA GLY A 76 -14.73 0.83 -1.92
C GLY A 76 -13.69 1.34 -2.91
N TYR A 77 -14.10 2.18 -3.87
CA TYR A 77 -13.17 2.86 -4.78
C TYR A 77 -12.23 3.81 -4.03
N ASN A 78 -12.75 4.57 -3.05
CA ASN A 78 -11.91 5.42 -2.22
C ASN A 78 -10.92 4.60 -1.38
N ALA A 79 -11.33 3.46 -0.84
CA ALA A 79 -10.42 2.55 -0.13
C ALA A 79 -9.32 1.97 -1.05
N TYR A 80 -9.67 1.61 -2.30
CA TYR A 80 -8.69 1.22 -3.31
C TYR A 80 -7.70 2.36 -3.63
N LEU A 81 -8.22 3.58 -3.83
CA LEU A 81 -7.41 4.76 -4.13
C LEU A 81 -6.45 5.10 -3.00
N GLU A 82 -6.87 4.98 -1.73
CA GLU A 82 -5.99 5.16 -0.57
C GLU A 82 -4.79 4.20 -0.61
N GLN A 83 -5.00 2.93 -0.99
CA GLN A 83 -3.88 1.99 -1.12
C GLN A 83 -2.97 2.34 -2.30
N SER A 84 -3.55 2.78 -3.43
CA SER A 84 -2.76 3.21 -4.60
C SER A 84 -1.86 4.42 -4.27
N LEU A 85 -2.40 5.42 -3.58
CA LEU A 85 -1.63 6.59 -3.12
C LEU A 85 -0.55 6.20 -2.13
N ARG A 86 -0.86 5.32 -1.17
CA ARG A 86 0.12 4.81 -0.20
C ARG A 86 1.28 4.09 -0.88
N ALA A 87 1.00 3.27 -1.89
CA ALA A 87 2.06 2.60 -2.66
C ALA A 87 2.97 3.62 -3.37
N ALA A 88 2.37 4.65 -3.99
CA ALA A 88 3.10 5.73 -4.65
C ALA A 88 3.96 6.54 -3.66
N ASP A 89 3.44 6.86 -2.48
CA ASP A 89 4.20 7.54 -1.42
C ASP A 89 5.42 6.72 -0.99
N CYS A 90 5.27 5.40 -0.83
CA CYS A 90 6.38 4.51 -0.50
C CYS A 90 7.44 4.45 -1.61
N GLN A 91 7.03 4.48 -2.89
CA GLN A 91 7.95 4.58 -4.01
C GLN A 91 8.69 5.93 -4.03
N ASP A 92 8.01 7.04 -3.76
CA ASP A 92 8.59 8.39 -3.80
C ASP A 92 9.72 8.56 -2.77
N VAL A 93 9.58 7.95 -1.59
CA VAL A 93 10.63 7.94 -0.55
C VAL A 93 11.95 7.31 -1.03
N LEU A 94 11.90 6.43 -2.03
CA LEU A 94 13.05 5.69 -2.57
C LEU A 94 13.68 6.39 -3.80
N ARG A 95 13.16 7.53 -4.22
CA ARG A 95 13.61 8.30 -5.39
C ARG A 95 14.68 9.34 -5.04
#